data_AF-A0A6C9EJ06-F1
#
_entry.id   AF-A0A6C9EJ06-F1
#
_cell.length_a   1.000
_cell.length_b   1.000
_cell.length_c   1.000
_cell.angle_alpha   90.00
_cell.angle_beta   90.00
_cell.angle_gamma   90.00
#
_symmetry.space_group_name_H-M   'P 1'
#
loop_
_entity.id
_entity.type
_entity.pdbx_description
1 polymer ?
#
loop_
_entity_poly.entity_id
_entity_poly.type
_entity_poly.pdbx_seq_one_letter_code
_entity_poly.pdbx_strand_id
1 'polypeptide(L)'
;DERRLGEQAVFPETVDVNIRQLDPIPAPRAFLREQPLTDEMSELVLHSRQEIRDVLNGRDDRLLVIVGPCSIHDPKAAHEYAEKLAAVKRELEDRLVIVMRVYFEKPRTPIAW
;
A
#
# COMPACT_ATOMS: atom_id res chain seq x y z
N ASP A 1 33.32 -28.16 -3.63
CA ASP A 1 34.34 -27.34 -4.31
C ASP A 1 34.04 -25.88 -4.03
N GLU A 2 34.48 -25.44 -2.86
CA GLU A 2 34.27 -24.11 -2.31
C GLU A 2 35.14 -23.11 -3.07
N ARG A 3 34.66 -22.63 -4.23
CA ARG A 3 35.17 -21.38 -4.78
C ARG A 3 34.62 -20.23 -3.94
N ARG A 4 35.19 -20.08 -2.73
CA ARG A 4 35.17 -18.85 -1.95
C ARG A 4 35.80 -17.77 -2.81
N LEU A 5 34.96 -17.04 -3.52
CA LEU A 5 35.29 -15.71 -4.01
C LEU A 5 35.67 -14.89 -2.77
N GLY A 6 36.97 -14.68 -2.54
CA GLY A 6 37.45 -13.87 -1.42
C GLY A 6 36.99 -12.42 -1.54
N GLU A 7 37.23 -11.59 -0.53
CA GLU A 7 36.88 -10.15 -0.51
C GLU A 7 37.43 -9.35 -1.72
N GLN A 8 38.34 -9.94 -2.50
CA GLN A 8 38.91 -9.40 -3.74
C GLN A 8 38.19 -9.83 -5.03
N ALA A 9 37.10 -10.61 -4.95
CA ALA A 9 36.37 -11.05 -6.15
C ALA A 9 35.55 -9.96 -6.84
N VAL A 10 35.43 -8.81 -6.18
CA VAL A 10 34.69 -7.66 -6.67
C VAL A 10 35.67 -6.51 -6.85
N PHE A 11 36.01 -6.19 -8.10
CA PHE A 11 36.82 -5.02 -8.39
C PHE A 11 35.98 -3.77 -8.13
N PRO A 12 36.42 -2.84 -7.25
CA PRO A 12 35.70 -1.61 -6.95
C PRO A 12 35.38 -0.78 -8.21
N GLU A 13 36.20 -0.89 -9.27
CA GLU A 13 35.97 -0.18 -10.54
C GLU A 13 34.78 -0.73 -11.35
N THR A 14 34.20 -1.86 -10.98
CA THR A 14 33.07 -2.50 -11.69
C THR A 14 31.78 -2.56 -10.88
N VAL A 15 31.82 -2.18 -9.61
CA VAL A 15 30.67 -2.29 -8.70
C VAL A 15 30.29 -0.94 -8.14
N ASP A 16 28.98 -0.67 -8.14
CA ASP A 16 28.39 0.56 -7.62
C ASP A 16 28.96 1.87 -8.23
N VAL A 17 29.52 1.79 -9.44
CA VAL A 17 30.22 2.90 -10.15
C VAL A 17 29.37 4.17 -10.27
N ASN A 18 28.05 4.04 -10.40
CA ASN A 18 27.11 5.15 -10.54
C ASN A 18 26.20 5.33 -9.31
N ILE A 19 26.55 4.72 -8.17
CA ILE A 19 25.78 4.85 -6.93
C ILE A 19 26.36 6.00 -6.12
N ARG A 20 25.51 6.99 -5.82
CA ARG A 20 25.90 8.14 -5.01
C ARG A 20 26.04 7.77 -3.53
N GLN A 21 25.11 6.97 -3.02
CA GLN A 21 24.98 6.64 -1.60
C GLN A 21 24.08 5.41 -1.43
N LEU A 22 24.33 4.64 -0.38
CA LEU A 22 23.47 3.57 0.11
C LEU A 22 23.03 3.90 1.53
N ASP A 23 21.74 4.14 1.72
CA ASP A 23 21.15 4.41 3.03
C ASP A 23 20.38 3.19 3.54
N PRO A 24 20.68 2.67 4.74
CA PRO A 24 19.92 1.57 5.32
C PRO A 24 18.50 2.06 5.65
N ILE A 25 17.50 1.30 5.22
CA ILE A 25 16.09 1.54 5.56
C ILE A 25 15.61 0.56 6.65
N PRO A 26 14.64 0.95 7.50
CA PRO A 26 14.12 0.05 8.53
C PRO A 26 13.49 -1.21 7.93
N ALA A 27 13.72 -2.36 8.56
CA ALA A 27 13.11 -3.61 8.15
C ALA A 27 11.59 -3.58 8.42
N PRO A 28 10.75 -4.25 7.61
CA PRO A 28 9.29 -4.27 7.80
C PRO A 28 8.83 -4.65 9.22
N ARG A 29 9.55 -5.58 9.88
CA ARG A 29 9.28 -5.99 11.27
C ARG A 29 9.42 -4.86 12.30
N ALA A 30 10.17 -3.80 12.00
CA ALA A 30 10.27 -2.65 12.89
C ALA A 30 8.92 -1.92 12.95
N PHE A 31 8.36 -1.60 11.77
CA PHE A 31 7.05 -0.97 11.66
C PHE A 31 5.92 -1.81 12.22
N LEU A 32 5.92 -3.14 11.98
CA LEU A 32 4.89 -4.03 12.53
C LEU A 32 4.90 -4.09 14.07
N ARG A 33 6.05 -3.84 14.71
CA ARG A 33 6.14 -3.75 16.17
C ARG A 33 5.67 -2.39 16.70
N GLU A 34 5.97 -1.32 15.97
CA GLU A 34 5.54 0.04 16.33
C GLU A 34 4.06 0.28 16.09
N GLN A 35 3.49 -0.34 15.06
CA GLN A 35 2.12 -0.20 14.59
C GLN A 35 1.51 -1.59 14.35
N PRO A 36 1.19 -2.35 15.42
CA PRO A 36 0.58 -3.67 15.28
C PRO A 36 -0.84 -3.57 14.74
N LEU A 37 -1.26 -4.53 13.92
CA LEU A 37 -2.67 -4.69 13.58
C LEU A 37 -3.46 -5.08 14.83
N THR A 38 -4.64 -4.50 14.99
CA THR A 38 -5.65 -5.00 15.93
C THR A 38 -6.47 -6.12 15.28
N ASP A 39 -7.16 -6.91 16.10
CA ASP A 39 -8.08 -7.95 15.61
C ASP A 39 -9.17 -7.34 14.73
N GLU A 40 -9.74 -6.20 15.14
CA GLU A 40 -10.75 -5.45 14.36
C GLU A 40 -10.23 -5.03 12.97
N MET A 41 -8.99 -4.52 12.89
CA MET A 41 -8.38 -4.16 11.60
C MET A 41 -8.16 -5.38 10.72
N SER A 42 -7.74 -6.50 11.31
CA SER A 42 -7.54 -7.77 10.61
C SER A 42 -8.86 -8.30 10.04
N GLU A 43 -9.91 -8.34 10.85
CA GLU A 43 -11.25 -8.76 10.46
C GLU A 43 -11.81 -7.87 9.34
N LEU A 44 -11.69 -6.54 9.46
CA LEU A 44 -12.12 -5.61 8.44
C LEU A 44 -11.43 -5.87 7.08
N VAL A 45 -10.11 -6.09 7.09
CA VAL A 45 -9.35 -6.38 5.86
C VAL A 45 -9.76 -7.73 5.27
N LEU A 46 -9.94 -8.76 6.09
CA LEU A 46 -10.35 -10.08 5.63
C LEU A 46 -11.77 -10.07 5.04
N HIS A 47 -12.71 -9.43 5.73
CA HIS A 47 -14.08 -9.26 5.27
C HIS A 47 -14.14 -8.47 3.96
N SER A 48 -13.50 -7.30 3.90
CA SER A 48 -13.48 -6.46 2.69
C SER A 48 -12.89 -7.20 1.49
N ARG A 49 -11.84 -8.01 1.70
CA ARG A 49 -11.26 -8.86 0.64
C ARG A 49 -12.24 -9.91 0.15
N GLN A 50 -13.04 -10.48 1.05
CA GLN A 50 -14.04 -11.46 0.68
C GLN A 50 -15.18 -10.83 -0.12
N GLU A 51 -15.73 -9.69 0.32
CA GLU A 51 -16.75 -8.94 -0.44
C GLU A 51 -16.25 -8.58 -1.85
N ILE A 52 -15.03 -8.06 -1.96
CA ILE A 52 -14.41 -7.74 -3.27
C ILE A 52 -14.33 -8.99 -4.15
N ARG A 53 -13.92 -10.14 -3.60
CA ARG A 53 -13.87 -11.40 -4.37
C ARG A 53 -15.25 -11.83 -4.81
N ASP A 54 -16.26 -11.71 -3.97
CA ASP A 54 -17.62 -12.14 -4.31
C ASP A 54 -18.20 -11.27 -5.43
N VAL A 55 -17.96 -9.96 -5.42
CA VAL A 55 -18.28 -9.06 -6.54
C VAL A 55 -17.54 -9.45 -7.81
N LEU A 56 -16.22 -9.64 -7.74
CA LEU A 56 -15.40 -10.00 -8.91
C LEU A 56 -15.76 -11.38 -9.51
N ASN A 57 -16.32 -12.29 -8.71
CA ASN A 57 -16.78 -13.60 -9.16
C ASN A 57 -18.29 -13.65 -9.48
N GLY A 58 -19.00 -12.52 -9.43
CA GLY A 58 -20.43 -12.45 -9.72
C GLY A 58 -21.33 -13.18 -8.71
N ARG A 59 -20.87 -13.35 -7.46
CA ARG A 59 -21.66 -13.88 -6.34
C ARG A 59 -22.37 -12.79 -5.54
N ASP A 60 -21.94 -11.55 -5.72
CA ASP A 60 -22.51 -10.35 -5.17
C ASP A 60 -22.69 -9.35 -6.33
N ASP A 61 -23.92 -8.89 -6.55
CA ASP A 61 -24.27 -8.01 -7.68
C ASP A 61 -24.00 -6.52 -7.39
N ARG A 62 -23.48 -6.19 -6.20
CA ARG A 62 -23.08 -4.82 -5.86
C ARG A 62 -21.89 -4.36 -6.72
N LEU A 63 -21.82 -3.06 -6.96
CA LEU A 63 -20.72 -2.46 -7.71
C LEU A 63 -19.52 -2.17 -6.80
N LEU A 64 -18.34 -2.70 -7.14
CA LEU A 64 -17.08 -2.31 -6.51
C LEU A 64 -16.67 -0.89 -6.93
N VAL A 65 -16.47 -0.01 -5.96
CA VAL A 65 -16.07 1.39 -6.18
C VAL A 65 -14.78 1.70 -5.42
N ILE A 66 -13.69 1.88 -6.15
CA ILE A 66 -12.41 2.35 -5.60
C ILE A 66 -12.33 3.87 -5.82
N VAL A 67 -12.47 4.65 -4.75
CA VAL A 67 -12.61 6.11 -4.84
C VAL A 67 -11.82 6.83 -3.75
N GLY A 68 -11.24 7.97 -4.11
CA GLY A 68 -10.44 8.78 -3.19
C GLY A 68 -9.50 9.74 -3.92
N PRO A 69 -8.65 10.46 -3.17
CA PRO A 69 -7.66 11.35 -3.75
C PRO A 69 -6.72 10.64 -4.75
N CYS A 70 -6.18 11.38 -5.71
CA CYS A 70 -5.27 10.80 -6.70
C CYS A 70 -3.98 10.25 -6.04
N SER A 71 -3.43 10.99 -5.08
CA SER A 71 -2.40 10.58 -4.13
C SER A 71 -2.60 11.30 -2.78
N ILE A 72 -2.15 10.67 -1.70
CA ILE A 72 -2.22 11.18 -0.34
C ILE A 72 -0.95 11.97 -0.03
N HIS A 73 -1.13 13.25 0.28
CA HIS A 73 -0.04 14.16 0.69
C HIS A 73 -0.28 14.78 2.07
N ASP A 74 -1.54 14.84 2.52
CA ASP A 74 -1.94 15.33 3.84
C ASP A 74 -2.75 14.23 4.57
N PRO A 75 -2.19 13.62 5.62
CA PRO A 75 -2.90 12.63 6.42
C PRO A 75 -4.18 13.16 7.08
N LYS A 76 -4.23 14.44 7.48
CA LYS A 76 -5.42 15.01 8.14
C LYS A 76 -6.58 15.10 7.16
N ALA A 77 -6.34 15.66 5.98
CA ALA A 77 -7.33 15.68 4.90
C ALA A 77 -7.74 14.26 4.46
N ALA A 78 -6.81 13.29 4.46
CA ALA A 78 -7.12 11.91 4.17
C ALA A 78 -8.09 11.29 5.19
N HIS A 79 -7.88 11.55 6.49
CA HIS A 79 -8.79 11.11 7.55
C HIS A 79 -10.16 11.78 7.45
N GLU A 80 -10.22 13.09 7.23
CA GLU A 80 -11.50 13.80 7.03
C GLU A 80 -12.28 13.24 5.83
N TYR A 81 -11.58 12.95 4.73
CA TYR A 81 -12.18 12.29 3.57
C TYR A 81 -12.70 10.88 3.92
N ALA A 82 -11.93 10.10 4.68
CA ALA A 82 -12.32 8.75 5.09
C ALA A 82 -13.58 8.76 5.96
N GLU A 83 -13.71 9.71 6.89
CA GLU A 83 -14.91 9.88 7.74
C GLU A 83 -16.15 10.18 6.90
N LYS A 84 -16.04 11.11 5.95
CA LYS A 84 -17.14 11.44 5.01
C LYS A 84 -17.49 10.25 4.13
N LEU A 85 -16.49 9.53 3.61
CA LEU A 85 -16.71 8.35 2.78
C LEU A 85 -17.34 7.21 3.58
N ALA A 86 -17.02 7.05 4.86
CA ALA A 86 -17.60 6.03 5.72
C ALA A 86 -19.11 6.26 5.97
N ALA A 87 -19.56 7.52 6.01
CA ALA A 87 -20.98 7.83 6.05
C ALA A 87 -21.69 7.41 4.75
N VAL A 88 -21.11 7.77 3.59
CA VAL A 88 -21.65 7.39 2.27
C VAL A 88 -21.62 5.87 2.05
N LYS A 89 -20.57 5.19 2.50
CA LYS A 89 -20.46 3.73 2.44
C LYS A 89 -21.64 3.06 3.14
N ARG A 90 -22.04 3.53 4.32
CA ARG A 90 -23.19 3.00 5.05
C ARG A 90 -24.52 3.30 4.34
N GLU A 91 -24.68 4.50 3.77
CA GLU A 91 -25.90 4.87 3.05
C GLU A 91 -26.14 4.00 1.79
N LEU A 92 -25.05 3.55 1.15
CA LEU A 92 -25.09 2.85 -0.14
C LEU A 92 -24.69 1.38 -0.05
N GLU A 93 -24.64 0.80 1.16
CA GLU A 93 -24.08 -0.53 1.41
C GLU A 93 -24.85 -1.67 0.72
N ASP A 94 -26.13 -1.43 0.42
CA ASP A 94 -27.03 -2.35 -0.30
C ASP A 94 -26.70 -2.48 -1.79
N ARG A 95 -25.98 -1.50 -2.35
CA ARG A 95 -25.70 -1.40 -3.79
C ARG A 95 -24.22 -1.33 -4.13
N LEU A 96 -23.38 -0.86 -3.22
CA LEU A 96 -21.97 -0.58 -3.48
C LEU A 96 -21.04 -1.24 -2.47
N VAL A 97 -19.93 -1.78 -2.97
CA VAL A 97 -18.75 -2.12 -2.16
C VAL A 97 -17.74 -0.98 -2.31
N ILE A 98 -17.78 -0.02 -1.39
CA ILE A 98 -16.90 1.17 -1.43
C ILE A 98 -15.58 0.89 -0.71
N VAL A 99 -14.47 1.19 -1.40
CA VAL A 99 -13.09 1.09 -0.88
C VAL A 99 -12.38 2.42 -1.11
N MET A 100 -11.80 2.99 -0.05
CA MET A 100 -11.02 4.22 -0.17
C MET A 100 -9.73 3.98 -0.95
N ARG A 101 -9.45 4.84 -1.92
CA ARG A 101 -8.16 4.91 -2.62
C ARG A 101 -7.12 5.59 -1.73
N VAL A 102 -6.06 4.87 -1.35
CA VAL A 102 -4.95 5.35 -0.51
C VAL A 102 -3.63 5.13 -1.24
N TYR A 103 -3.32 5.96 -2.23
CA TYR A 103 -2.08 5.88 -3.01
C TYR A 103 -1.10 6.94 -2.52
N PHE A 104 0.16 6.59 -2.30
CA PHE A 104 1.15 7.54 -1.76
C PHE A 104 1.93 8.31 -2.83
N GLU A 105 1.99 7.77 -4.05
CA GLU A 105 2.78 8.34 -5.14
C GLU A 105 2.01 8.23 -6.45
N LYS A 106 2.41 9.04 -7.43
CA LYS A 106 1.92 8.92 -8.80
C LYS A 106 3.14 8.93 -9.73
N PRO A 107 3.41 7.85 -10.48
CA PRO A 107 4.57 7.77 -11.36
C PRO A 107 4.75 8.99 -12.28
N ARG A 108 5.99 9.45 -12.46
CA ARG A 108 6.36 10.61 -13.28
C ARG A 108 7.60 10.32 -14.13
N THR A 109 7.62 10.90 -15.32
CA THR A 109 8.81 11.01 -16.18
C THR A 109 9.56 12.34 -16.01
N PRO A 110 8.92 13.51 -15.79
CA PRO A 110 9.65 14.71 -15.38
C PRO A 110 10.00 14.66 -13.90
N ILE A 111 11.04 15.41 -13.51
CA ILE A 111 11.38 15.64 -12.10
C ILE A 111 10.20 16.35 -11.44
N ALA A 112 9.55 15.67 -10.51
CA ALA A 112 8.37 16.14 -9.79
C ALA A 112 8.19 15.32 -8.50
N TRP A 113 7.20 15.73 -7.69
CA TRP A 113 6.73 15.02 -6.51
C TRP A 113 5.82 13.84 -6.87
#